data_AF-A0A0F9A5E4-F1
#
_entry.id   AF-A0A0F9A5E4-F1
#
_cell.length_a   1.000
_cell.length_b   1.000
_cell.length_c   1.000
_cell.angle_alpha   90.00
_cell.angle_beta   90.00
_cell.angle_gamma   90.00
#
_symmetry.space_group_name_H-M   'P 1'
#
loop_
_entity.id
_entity.type
_entity.pdbx_description
1 polymer ?
#
loop_
_entity_poly.entity_id
_entity_poly.type
_entity_poly.pdbx_seq_one_letter_code
_entity_poly.pdbx_strand_id
1 'polypeptide(L)'
;MAKIQGLATTGPLHILTGSSGATASVDGDELIIEGSTNAGISILVPDDGSIATLYMGGPSNSIEGGFEYTPSTNLFQVYAANEEIFRMNAAGIIFNKNGLSGHDFTIESDTLAALFHLNAGDENIIINGSTSAASSKGNLHINNGTSPSAALAGGIVIGAKDSSVGSTDATLEIWLETAPIAVGTFTASHKIPIWFNGVEYHLELDAV
;
A
#
# COMPACT_ATOMS: atom_id res chain seq x y z
N MET A 1 -3.10 51.22 8.14
CA MET A 1 -3.02 50.15 7.11
C MET A 1 -1.85 50.48 6.20
N ALA A 2 -0.75 49.73 6.30
CA ALA A 2 0.33 49.85 5.33
C ALA A 2 -0.15 49.24 4.01
N LYS A 3 -0.39 50.09 3.01
CA LYS A 3 -0.57 49.65 1.63
C LYS A 3 0.81 49.24 1.12
N ILE A 4 1.01 47.96 0.84
CA ILE A 4 2.07 47.54 -0.06
C ILE A 4 1.66 48.04 -1.46
N GLN A 5 2.22 49.16 -1.85
CA GLN A 5 2.22 49.62 -3.24
C GLN A 5 3.51 49.11 -3.86
N GLY A 6 3.41 48.36 -4.96
CA GLY A 6 4.55 47.71 -5.60
C GLY A 6 5.68 48.70 -5.83
N LEU A 7 6.78 48.52 -5.07
CA LEU A 7 8.07 49.06 -5.46
C LEU A 7 8.48 48.22 -6.66
N ALA A 8 8.75 48.87 -7.80
CA ALA A 8 9.04 48.20 -9.05
C ALA A 8 10.15 47.13 -8.88
N THR A 9 9.74 45.88 -8.77
CA THR A 9 10.61 44.72 -8.91
C THR A 9 10.32 44.11 -10.26
N THR A 10 11.32 44.01 -11.10
CA THR A 10 11.23 43.37 -12.42
C THR A 10 11.21 41.83 -12.31
N GLY A 11 10.63 41.28 -11.23
CA GLY A 11 10.52 39.86 -10.90
C GLY A 11 9.28 39.57 -10.03
N PRO A 12 8.95 38.29 -9.73
CA PRO A 12 7.74 37.90 -9.00
C PRO A 12 7.61 38.58 -7.64
N LEU A 13 6.39 38.64 -7.10
CA LEU A 13 6.12 39.20 -5.78
C LEU A 13 6.87 38.41 -4.71
N HIS A 14 7.97 38.97 -4.21
CA HIS A 14 8.74 38.40 -3.11
C HIS A 14 8.46 39.20 -1.84
N ILE A 15 7.95 38.55 -0.78
CA ILE A 15 7.71 39.14 0.54
C ILE A 15 8.63 38.40 1.53
N LEU A 16 9.70 39.05 1.98
CA LEU A 16 10.68 38.47 2.90
C LEU A 16 10.80 39.27 4.19
N THR A 17 10.98 38.58 5.32
CA THR A 17 11.25 39.17 6.64
C THR A 17 12.72 39.01 7.06
N GLY A 18 13.48 38.18 6.34
CA GLY A 18 14.93 37.94 6.48
C GLY A 18 15.39 36.83 5.52
N SER A 19 16.67 36.81 5.15
CA SER A 19 17.22 35.81 4.20
C SER A 19 17.49 34.46 4.87
N SER A 20 17.20 33.36 4.17
CA SER A 20 17.56 31.98 4.55
C SER A 20 19.04 31.65 4.30
N GLY A 21 19.71 32.40 3.43
CA GLY A 21 21.08 32.11 2.97
C GLY A 21 21.18 31.08 1.83
N ALA A 22 20.06 30.63 1.26
CA ALA A 22 20.03 29.76 0.07
C ALA A 22 19.62 30.55 -1.19
N THR A 23 20.00 30.06 -2.37
CA THR A 23 19.55 30.60 -3.67
C THR A 23 18.32 29.82 -4.14
N ALA A 24 17.32 30.53 -4.66
CA ALA A 24 16.13 29.95 -5.29
C ALA A 24 16.50 28.95 -6.41
N SER A 25 15.71 27.89 -6.54
CA SER A 25 15.79 26.94 -7.66
C SER A 25 15.26 27.57 -8.94
N VAL A 26 16.02 27.44 -10.04
CA VAL A 26 15.61 27.97 -11.36
C VAL A 26 14.45 27.19 -11.98
N ASP A 27 14.20 25.97 -11.49
CA ASP A 27 13.19 25.05 -12.05
C ASP A 27 11.94 24.91 -11.16
N GLY A 28 11.84 25.65 -10.04
CA GLY A 28 10.80 25.40 -9.03
C GLY A 28 10.12 26.60 -8.37
N ASP A 29 10.68 27.81 -8.42
CA ASP A 29 10.29 28.85 -7.44
C ASP A 29 9.64 30.10 -8.06
N GLU A 30 8.31 30.14 -8.09
CA GLU A 30 7.55 31.39 -8.16
C GLU A 30 7.23 31.97 -6.76
N LEU A 31 7.28 31.15 -5.71
CA LEU A 31 6.99 31.53 -4.32
C LEU A 31 8.02 30.92 -3.37
N ILE A 32 8.74 31.78 -2.64
CA ILE A 32 9.72 31.39 -1.62
C ILE A 32 9.25 31.89 -0.26
N ILE A 33 9.25 31.02 0.75
CA ILE A 33 8.94 31.35 2.14
C ILE A 33 10.17 31.08 2.99
N GLU A 34 10.83 32.13 3.46
CA GLU A 34 12.08 32.04 4.21
C GLU A 34 12.06 32.82 5.53
N GLY A 35 12.91 32.39 6.46
CA GLY A 35 13.11 33.03 7.76
C GLY A 35 14.37 32.50 8.44
N SER A 36 14.98 33.30 9.31
CA SER A 36 16.22 32.94 10.03
C SER A 36 16.00 32.08 11.28
N THR A 37 14.75 31.77 11.61
CA THR A 37 14.34 30.87 12.69
C THR A 37 13.26 29.91 12.18
N ASN A 38 11.98 30.20 12.45
CA ASN A 38 10.84 29.46 11.91
C ASN A 38 10.29 30.20 10.68
N ALA A 39 10.18 29.50 9.56
CA ALA A 39 9.42 29.91 8.39
C ALA A 39 8.22 28.97 8.24
N GLY A 40 7.09 29.45 7.74
CA GLY A 40 5.92 28.59 7.58
C GLY A 40 4.75 29.31 6.92
N ILE A 41 3.78 28.50 6.51
CA ILE A 41 2.52 28.95 5.93
C ILE A 41 1.42 28.45 6.88
N SER A 42 0.52 29.35 7.28
CA SER A 42 -0.73 28.97 7.95
C SER A 42 -1.89 29.13 6.99
N ILE A 43 -2.64 28.06 6.78
CA ILE A 43 -3.90 28.06 6.02
C ILE A 43 -4.99 27.73 7.03
N LEU A 44 -5.78 28.73 7.41
CA LEU A 44 -6.76 28.62 8.48
C LEU A 44 -8.17 28.76 7.90
N VAL A 45 -9.05 27.85 8.26
CA VAL A 45 -10.46 27.84 7.90
C VAL A 45 -11.30 27.54 9.16
N PRO A 46 -12.60 27.89 9.19
CA PRO A 46 -13.47 27.55 10.31
C PRO A 46 -13.65 26.03 10.51
N ASP A 47 -13.96 25.60 11.73
CA ASP A 47 -14.22 24.19 12.09
C ASP A 47 -15.64 23.72 11.68
N ASP A 48 -16.19 24.22 10.58
CA ASP A 48 -17.57 23.98 10.12
C ASP A 48 -17.66 23.01 8.91
N GLY A 49 -16.60 22.24 8.67
CA GLY A 49 -16.46 21.41 7.48
C GLY A 49 -15.75 22.11 6.32
N SER A 50 -15.31 23.36 6.51
CA SER A 50 -14.38 24.02 5.60
C SER A 50 -13.07 23.24 5.47
N ILE A 51 -12.42 23.36 4.31
CA ILE A 51 -11.19 22.62 3.97
C ILE A 51 -10.06 23.62 3.69
N ALA A 52 -8.91 23.42 4.32
CA ALA A 52 -7.68 24.13 3.99
C ALA A 52 -6.94 23.35 2.88
N THR A 53 -6.63 24.01 1.75
CA THR A 53 -6.13 23.31 0.56
C THR A 53 -4.89 23.95 -0.04
N LEU A 54 -4.08 23.11 -0.68
CA LEU A 54 -3.07 23.50 -1.65
C LEU A 54 -3.31 22.64 -2.90
N TYR A 55 -3.81 23.26 -3.98
CA TYR A 55 -4.13 22.56 -5.22
C TYR A 55 -3.03 22.66 -6.26
N MET A 56 -2.94 21.62 -7.08
CA MET A 56 -2.13 21.50 -8.27
C MET A 56 -3.06 21.17 -9.45
N GLY A 57 -2.78 21.75 -10.61
CA GLY A 57 -3.61 21.54 -11.79
C GLY A 57 -3.00 22.13 -13.06
N GLY A 58 -3.69 21.92 -14.17
CA GLY A 58 -3.34 22.44 -15.49
C GLY A 58 -4.44 23.34 -16.08
N PRO A 59 -4.27 23.80 -17.34
CA PRO A 59 -5.22 24.71 -17.98
C PRO A 59 -6.66 24.19 -18.08
N SER A 60 -6.83 22.87 -18.10
CA SER A 60 -8.14 22.21 -18.22
C SER A 60 -8.76 21.81 -16.88
N ASN A 61 -7.97 21.72 -15.80
CA ASN A 61 -8.45 21.33 -14.47
C ASN A 61 -7.51 21.88 -13.39
N SER A 62 -8.02 22.76 -12.53
CA SER A 62 -7.24 23.42 -11.49
C SER A 62 -7.10 22.63 -10.18
N ILE A 63 -7.69 21.44 -10.07
CA ILE A 63 -7.75 20.64 -8.83
C ILE A 63 -7.36 19.17 -9.05
N GLU A 64 -6.51 18.90 -10.04
CA GLU A 64 -6.11 17.53 -10.42
C GLU A 64 -5.30 16.82 -9.31
N GLY A 65 -4.58 17.56 -8.48
CA GLY A 65 -3.90 17.02 -7.31
C GLY A 65 -3.81 18.04 -6.19
N GLY A 66 -3.37 17.62 -5.01
CA GLY A 66 -3.17 18.56 -3.91
C GLY A 66 -3.14 17.94 -2.52
N PHE A 67 -3.07 18.83 -1.53
CA PHE A 67 -3.17 18.53 -0.11
C PHE A 67 -4.41 19.18 0.46
N GLU A 68 -5.15 18.44 1.27
CA GLU A 68 -6.34 18.93 1.94
C GLU A 68 -6.30 18.59 3.43
N TYR A 69 -6.76 19.54 4.26
CA TYR A 69 -7.02 19.32 5.67
C TYR A 69 -8.42 19.78 6.04
N THR A 70 -9.21 18.89 6.63
CA THR A 70 -10.54 19.19 7.18
C THR A 70 -10.47 19.20 8.72
N PRO A 71 -10.54 20.39 9.36
CA PRO A 71 -10.39 20.49 10.82
C PRO A 71 -11.48 19.76 11.60
N SER A 72 -12.74 19.82 11.14
CA SER A 72 -13.89 19.22 11.85
C SER A 72 -13.79 17.69 12.01
N THR A 73 -12.98 17.02 11.17
CA THR A 73 -12.76 15.57 11.21
C THR A 73 -11.30 15.19 11.49
N ASN A 74 -10.41 16.17 11.70
CA ASN A 74 -8.95 15.99 11.80
C ASN A 74 -8.38 15.15 10.64
N LEU A 75 -8.91 15.36 9.43
CA LEU A 75 -8.61 14.55 8.26
C LEU A 75 -7.61 15.25 7.37
N PHE A 76 -6.48 14.60 7.10
CA PHE A 76 -5.49 15.04 6.11
C PHE A 76 -5.47 14.07 4.92
N GLN A 77 -5.50 14.62 3.72
CA GLN A 77 -5.64 13.87 2.47
C GLN A 77 -4.65 14.37 1.41
N VAL A 78 -4.21 13.43 0.57
CA VAL A 78 -3.40 13.69 -0.62
C VAL A 78 -4.17 13.21 -1.85
N TYR A 79 -4.22 14.06 -2.87
CA TYR A 79 -4.93 13.81 -4.11
C TYR A 79 -3.99 13.78 -5.32
N ALA A 80 -4.26 12.89 -6.26
CA ALA A 80 -3.65 12.86 -7.58
C ALA A 80 -4.68 12.34 -8.61
N ALA A 81 -4.70 12.92 -9.81
CA ALA A 81 -5.68 12.61 -10.86
C ALA A 81 -7.15 12.72 -10.40
N ASN A 82 -7.45 13.64 -9.48
CA ASN A 82 -8.76 13.82 -8.80
C ASN A 82 -9.16 12.66 -7.87
N GLU A 83 -8.24 11.75 -7.53
CA GLU A 83 -8.47 10.63 -6.62
C GLU A 83 -7.67 10.79 -5.34
N GLU A 84 -8.25 10.37 -4.22
CA GLU A 84 -7.52 10.29 -2.95
C GLU A 84 -6.55 9.10 -2.99
N ILE A 85 -5.25 9.38 -2.87
CA ILE A 85 -4.20 8.35 -2.84
C ILE A 85 -3.71 8.06 -1.42
N PHE A 86 -3.90 8.99 -0.49
CA PHE A 86 -3.48 8.83 0.90
C PHE A 86 -4.41 9.60 1.85
N ARG A 87 -4.75 8.96 2.97
CA ARG A 87 -5.60 9.52 4.02
C ARG A 87 -5.06 9.19 5.40
N MET A 88 -5.01 10.19 6.28
CA MET A 88 -4.77 10.00 7.71
C MET A 88 -5.74 10.83 8.54
N ASN A 89 -6.12 10.35 9.72
CA ASN A 89 -6.82 11.13 10.72
C ASN A 89 -6.38 10.76 12.14
N ALA A 90 -7.03 11.36 13.15
CA ALA A 90 -6.75 11.07 14.56
C ALA A 90 -6.96 9.60 14.97
N ALA A 91 -7.71 8.81 14.18
CA ALA A 91 -7.91 7.38 14.42
C ALA A 91 -6.86 6.50 13.71
N GLY A 92 -6.06 7.05 12.79
CA GLY A 92 -4.95 6.35 12.12
C GLY A 92 -4.88 6.58 10.61
N ILE A 93 -4.09 5.74 9.94
CA ILE A 93 -3.99 5.64 8.48
C ILE A 93 -4.82 4.44 8.05
N ILE A 94 -5.78 4.66 7.15
CA ILE A 94 -6.63 3.58 6.63
C ILE A 94 -6.49 3.56 5.11
N PHE A 95 -5.89 2.49 4.60
CA PHE A 95 -5.87 2.21 3.17
C PHE A 95 -7.23 1.66 2.73
N ASN A 96 -7.77 2.22 1.66
CA ASN A 96 -9.09 1.87 1.11
C ASN A 96 -10.27 1.86 2.12
N LYS A 97 -10.43 2.95 2.88
CA LYS A 97 -11.44 3.04 3.96
C LYS A 97 -12.89 2.75 3.54
N ASN A 98 -13.23 2.94 2.26
CA ASN A 98 -14.58 2.76 1.74
C ASN A 98 -14.76 1.46 0.95
N GLY A 99 -13.73 0.58 0.90
CA GLY A 99 -13.79 -0.67 0.14
C GLY A 99 -13.99 -0.46 -1.36
N LEU A 100 -13.41 0.60 -1.93
CA LEU A 100 -13.44 0.86 -3.36
C LEU A 100 -12.63 -0.23 -4.07
N SER A 101 -13.22 -0.83 -5.10
CA SER A 101 -12.66 -2.02 -5.76
C SER A 101 -11.36 -1.76 -6.55
N GLY A 102 -11.01 -0.50 -6.78
CA GLY A 102 -9.77 -0.12 -7.48
C GLY A 102 -8.68 0.41 -6.55
N HIS A 103 -8.95 0.55 -5.25
CA HIS A 103 -7.98 1.07 -4.28
C HIS A 103 -7.41 -0.10 -3.49
N ASP A 104 -6.20 -0.50 -3.85
CA ASP A 104 -5.51 -1.61 -3.21
C ASP A 104 -4.39 -1.11 -2.29
N PHE A 105 -3.93 -1.98 -1.39
CA PHE A 105 -2.61 -1.80 -0.77
C PHE A 105 -1.62 -2.73 -1.47
N THR A 106 -0.71 -2.14 -2.24
CA THR A 106 0.26 -2.87 -3.06
C THR A 106 1.67 -2.50 -2.65
N ILE A 107 2.48 -3.51 -2.32
CA ILE A 107 3.94 -3.38 -2.20
C ILE A 107 4.55 -4.00 -3.45
N GLU A 108 5.15 -3.18 -4.30
CA GLU A 108 5.78 -3.63 -5.54
C GLU A 108 7.11 -4.36 -5.27
N SER A 109 7.48 -5.27 -6.19
CA SER A 109 8.82 -5.86 -6.23
C SER A 109 9.61 -5.33 -7.44
N ASP A 110 10.90 -5.62 -7.51
CA ASP A 110 11.76 -5.18 -8.62
C ASP A 110 11.37 -5.79 -9.98
N THR A 111 10.90 -7.04 -10.01
CA THR A 111 10.68 -7.80 -11.25
C THR A 111 9.27 -8.37 -11.43
N LEU A 112 8.46 -8.35 -10.38
CA LEU A 112 7.07 -8.82 -10.37
C LEU A 112 6.14 -7.71 -9.91
N ALA A 113 4.97 -7.62 -10.54
CA ALA A 113 3.89 -6.79 -10.03
C ALA A 113 3.43 -7.34 -8.68
N ALA A 114 3.42 -6.47 -7.66
CA ALA A 114 2.90 -6.71 -6.32
C ALA A 114 3.51 -7.93 -5.57
N LEU A 115 4.57 -7.71 -4.79
CA LEU A 115 5.12 -8.71 -3.86
C LEU A 115 4.08 -9.12 -2.80
N PHE A 116 3.36 -8.13 -2.29
CA PHE A 116 2.28 -8.29 -1.34
C PHE A 116 1.15 -7.35 -1.75
N HIS A 117 -0.03 -7.90 -2.00
CA HIS A 117 -1.20 -7.20 -2.48
C HIS A 117 -2.39 -7.52 -1.58
N LEU A 118 -2.99 -6.49 -0.99
CA LEU A 118 -4.33 -6.58 -0.46
C LEU A 118 -5.28 -6.09 -1.56
N ASN A 119 -5.85 -7.04 -2.30
CA ASN A 119 -6.81 -6.75 -3.35
C ASN A 119 -8.19 -6.55 -2.72
N ALA A 120 -8.65 -5.31 -2.71
CA ALA A 120 -9.89 -4.97 -2.05
C ALA A 120 -11.13 -5.28 -2.89
N GLY A 121 -11.01 -5.31 -4.22
CA GLY A 121 -12.09 -5.70 -5.12
C GLY A 121 -12.50 -7.16 -4.94
N ASP A 122 -11.53 -8.04 -4.70
CA ASP A 122 -11.74 -9.48 -4.52
C ASP A 122 -11.65 -9.94 -3.05
N GLU A 123 -11.35 -9.06 -2.11
CA GLU A 123 -11.22 -9.38 -0.68
C GLU A 123 -10.12 -10.43 -0.39
N ASN A 124 -9.03 -10.45 -1.17
CA ASN A 124 -7.94 -11.43 -1.03
C ASN A 124 -6.61 -10.78 -0.61
N ILE A 125 -5.79 -11.56 0.09
CA ILE A 125 -4.36 -11.29 0.26
C ILE A 125 -3.62 -12.11 -0.79
N ILE A 126 -2.89 -11.45 -1.68
CA ILE A 126 -2.11 -12.11 -2.73
C ILE A 126 -0.63 -11.89 -2.44
N ILE A 127 0.13 -12.97 -2.45
CA ILE A 127 1.59 -12.97 -2.37
C ILE A 127 2.13 -13.38 -3.73
N ASN A 128 3.10 -12.63 -4.24
CA ASN A 128 3.80 -12.92 -5.49
C ASN A 128 2.90 -12.79 -6.74
N GLY A 129 2.10 -11.72 -6.85
CA GLY A 129 1.31 -11.38 -8.04
C GLY A 129 0.11 -10.48 -7.75
N SER A 130 -0.63 -10.09 -8.80
CA SER A 130 -1.66 -9.04 -8.72
C SER A 130 -3.07 -9.47 -9.13
N THR A 131 -3.28 -10.75 -9.47
CA THR A 131 -4.56 -11.27 -9.95
C THR A 131 -5.08 -12.36 -9.03
N SER A 132 -6.31 -12.20 -8.54
CA SER A 132 -7.04 -13.27 -7.86
C SER A 132 -7.61 -14.28 -8.86
N ALA A 133 -7.79 -15.52 -8.45
CA ALA A 133 -8.68 -16.44 -9.16
C ALA A 133 -10.11 -15.89 -9.22
N ALA A 134 -10.78 -16.04 -10.37
CA ALA A 134 -12.14 -15.56 -10.57
C ALA A 134 -13.09 -16.08 -9.47
N SER A 135 -13.92 -15.20 -8.89
CA SER A 135 -14.88 -15.47 -7.80
C SER A 135 -14.30 -15.83 -6.41
N SER A 136 -12.97 -15.81 -6.25
CA SER A 136 -12.33 -16.06 -4.95
C SER A 136 -12.49 -14.85 -4.03
N LYS A 137 -12.99 -15.07 -2.80
CA LYS A 137 -13.14 -14.03 -1.77
C LYS A 137 -12.65 -14.49 -0.40
N GLY A 138 -11.91 -13.63 0.30
CA GLY A 138 -11.46 -13.89 1.67
C GLY A 138 -10.30 -14.89 1.78
N ASN A 139 -9.49 -15.06 0.72
CA ASN A 139 -8.45 -16.08 0.66
C ASN A 139 -7.04 -15.49 0.72
N LEU A 140 -6.07 -16.33 1.11
CA LEU A 140 -4.65 -16.10 0.87
C LEU A 140 -4.25 -16.80 -0.43
N HIS A 141 -3.86 -16.04 -1.44
CA HIS A 141 -3.36 -16.56 -2.72
C HIS A 141 -1.84 -16.52 -2.69
N ILE A 142 -1.21 -17.68 -2.85
CA ILE A 142 0.24 -17.78 -3.02
C ILE A 142 0.45 -18.28 -4.44
N ASN A 143 0.96 -17.40 -5.30
CA ASN A 143 1.27 -17.79 -6.68
C ASN A 143 2.54 -18.65 -6.73
N ASN A 144 2.67 -19.41 -7.82
CA ASN A 144 3.82 -20.29 -8.03
C ASN A 144 5.14 -19.52 -7.86
N GLY A 145 6.04 -20.09 -7.06
CA GLY A 145 7.33 -19.52 -6.72
C GLY A 145 8.48 -20.42 -7.11
N THR A 146 9.71 -20.00 -6.76
CA THR A 146 10.88 -20.88 -6.84
C THR A 146 11.04 -21.61 -5.52
N SER A 147 11.07 -22.95 -5.55
CA SER A 147 11.33 -23.75 -4.35
C SER A 147 12.65 -23.36 -3.68
N PRO A 148 12.73 -23.33 -2.34
CA PRO A 148 13.99 -23.21 -1.63
C PRO A 148 14.97 -24.32 -2.01
N SER A 149 16.27 -24.01 -2.05
CA SER A 149 17.34 -25.01 -2.24
C SER A 149 17.76 -25.71 -0.95
N ALA A 150 17.30 -25.21 0.20
CA ALA A 150 17.49 -25.79 1.53
C ALA A 150 16.35 -25.34 2.46
N ALA A 151 16.08 -26.13 3.52
CA ALA A 151 15.11 -25.75 4.54
C ALA A 151 15.58 -24.53 5.35
N LEU A 152 14.64 -23.69 5.77
CA LEU A 152 14.90 -22.54 6.64
C LEU A 152 14.99 -23.02 8.10
N ALA A 153 16.16 -22.85 8.74
CA ALA A 153 16.35 -23.20 10.14
C ALA A 153 15.37 -22.43 11.05
N GLY A 154 14.63 -23.15 11.88
CA GLY A 154 13.59 -22.58 12.76
C GLY A 154 12.35 -22.03 12.04
N GLY A 155 12.19 -22.34 10.74
CA GLY A 155 11.11 -21.82 9.91
C GLY A 155 10.27 -22.90 9.24
N ILE A 156 9.13 -22.47 8.72
CA ILE A 156 8.28 -23.26 7.82
C ILE A 156 8.11 -22.43 6.56
N VAL A 157 8.34 -23.03 5.39
CA VAL A 157 8.01 -22.40 4.11
C VAL A 157 6.71 -23.00 3.61
N ILE A 158 5.74 -22.15 3.29
CA ILE A 158 4.48 -22.53 2.64
C ILE A 158 4.46 -21.83 1.28
N GLY A 159 4.35 -22.60 0.22
CA GLY A 159 4.40 -22.11 -1.16
C GLY A 159 3.42 -22.83 -2.07
N ALA A 160 3.29 -22.31 -3.29
CA ALA A 160 2.69 -23.04 -4.40
C ALA A 160 3.80 -23.47 -5.36
N LYS A 161 3.66 -24.69 -5.91
CA LYS A 161 4.57 -25.26 -6.90
C LYS A 161 3.81 -25.93 -8.03
N ASP A 162 4.27 -25.78 -9.25
CA ASP A 162 3.70 -26.53 -10.38
C ASP A 162 3.82 -28.04 -10.19
N SER A 163 2.74 -28.75 -10.49
CA SER A 163 2.71 -30.20 -10.50
C SER A 163 3.70 -30.78 -11.52
N SER A 164 4.50 -31.77 -11.10
CA SER A 164 5.48 -32.44 -11.97
C SER A 164 4.86 -33.42 -12.97
N VAL A 165 3.53 -33.64 -12.93
CA VAL A 165 2.82 -34.61 -13.78
C VAL A 165 2.10 -34.02 -15.00
N GLY A 166 2.40 -32.77 -15.38
CA GLY A 166 1.88 -32.13 -16.61
C GLY A 166 1.22 -30.80 -16.28
N SER A 167 1.81 -29.71 -16.81
CA SER A 167 1.68 -28.37 -16.22
C SER A 167 0.33 -27.69 -16.43
N THR A 168 -0.30 -27.34 -15.30
CA THR A 168 -1.07 -26.11 -15.00
C THR A 168 -1.57 -26.15 -13.55
N ASP A 169 -1.56 -27.34 -12.94
CA ASP A 169 -2.07 -27.52 -11.58
C ASP A 169 -1.03 -27.10 -10.54
N ALA A 170 -1.41 -26.14 -9.69
CA ALA A 170 -0.65 -25.79 -8.51
C ALA A 170 -0.76 -26.88 -7.44
N THR A 171 0.35 -27.16 -6.78
CA THR A 171 0.44 -28.04 -5.60
C THR A 171 0.83 -27.21 -4.39
N LEU A 172 0.40 -27.67 -3.21
CA LEU A 172 0.87 -27.12 -1.93
C LEU A 172 2.30 -27.60 -1.68
N GLU A 173 3.23 -26.66 -1.58
CA GLU A 173 4.60 -26.90 -1.16
C GLU A 173 4.76 -26.54 0.32
N ILE A 174 5.31 -27.47 1.10
CA ILE A 174 5.71 -27.24 2.50
C ILE A 174 7.15 -27.70 2.67
N TRP A 175 8.05 -26.80 3.08
CA TRP A 175 9.40 -27.16 3.49
C TRP A 175 9.56 -27.04 5.00
N LEU A 176 10.05 -28.12 5.59
CA LEU A 176 10.33 -28.26 7.01
C LEU A 176 11.83 -28.52 7.21
N GLU A 177 12.37 -28.11 8.35
CA GLU A 177 13.77 -28.33 8.71
C GLU A 177 14.12 -29.82 8.86
N THR A 178 13.17 -30.62 9.33
CA THR A 178 13.39 -32.03 9.63
C THR A 178 13.23 -32.90 8.38
N ALA A 179 14.19 -33.80 8.16
CA ALA A 179 14.07 -34.82 7.13
C ALA A 179 12.85 -35.73 7.38
N PRO A 180 12.21 -36.28 6.32
CA PRO A 180 11.12 -37.23 6.49
C PRO A 180 11.52 -38.39 7.40
N ILE A 181 10.72 -38.64 8.43
CA ILE A 181 10.92 -39.76 9.36
C ILE A 181 10.08 -40.93 8.88
N ALA A 182 10.74 -42.07 8.61
CA ALA A 182 10.04 -43.31 8.35
C ALA A 182 9.47 -43.87 9.66
N VAL A 183 8.18 -43.64 9.91
CA VAL A 183 7.44 -44.34 10.96
C VAL A 183 7.00 -45.71 10.44
N GLY A 184 7.09 -46.74 11.29
CA GLY A 184 6.81 -48.13 10.94
C GLY A 184 5.34 -48.40 10.62
N THR A 185 4.63 -49.08 11.52
CA THR A 185 3.19 -49.32 11.35
C THR A 185 2.40 -48.06 11.70
N PHE A 186 1.92 -47.36 10.66
CA PHE A 186 1.02 -46.22 10.80
C PHE A 186 -0.34 -46.66 11.38
N THR A 187 -0.73 -46.10 12.53
CA THR A 187 -2.07 -46.28 13.10
C THR A 187 -2.79 -44.94 13.09
N ALA A 188 -3.59 -44.72 12.05
CA ALA A 188 -4.41 -43.51 11.92
C ALA A 188 -5.29 -43.33 13.16
N SER A 189 -5.02 -42.28 13.94
CA SER A 189 -5.75 -41.98 15.18
C SER A 189 -6.25 -40.54 15.23
N HIS A 190 -5.62 -39.65 14.46
CA HIS A 190 -5.99 -38.25 14.32
C HIS A 190 -6.07 -37.87 12.85
N LYS A 191 -6.77 -36.78 12.53
CA LYS A 191 -6.92 -36.33 11.14
C LYS A 191 -7.05 -34.82 11.02
N ILE A 192 -6.53 -34.28 9.93
CA ILE A 192 -6.73 -32.90 9.51
C ILE A 192 -7.61 -32.91 8.25
N PRO A 193 -8.81 -32.30 8.28
CA PRO A 193 -9.60 -32.14 7.08
C PRO A 193 -8.98 -31.10 6.16
N ILE A 194 -8.86 -31.43 4.88
CA ILE A 194 -8.37 -30.57 3.82
C ILE A 194 -9.34 -30.62 2.65
N TRP A 195 -9.59 -29.49 1.99
CA TRP A 195 -10.53 -29.41 0.88
C TRP A 195 -9.76 -29.25 -0.43
N PHE A 196 -9.99 -30.14 -1.39
CA PHE A 196 -9.47 -30.04 -2.75
C PHE A 196 -10.63 -29.93 -3.72
N ASN A 197 -10.69 -28.83 -4.49
CA ASN A 197 -11.70 -28.60 -5.52
C ASN A 197 -13.14 -28.81 -5.02
N GLY A 198 -13.44 -28.35 -3.79
CA GLY A 198 -14.77 -28.47 -3.19
C GLY A 198 -15.10 -29.85 -2.59
N VAL A 199 -14.12 -30.76 -2.51
CA VAL A 199 -14.26 -32.08 -1.89
C VAL A 199 -13.38 -32.16 -0.64
N GLU A 200 -13.92 -32.66 0.47
CA GLU A 200 -13.17 -32.88 1.71
C GLU A 200 -12.38 -34.19 1.64
N TYR A 201 -11.09 -34.12 1.97
CA TYR A 201 -10.15 -35.21 2.17
C TYR A 201 -9.56 -35.10 3.57
N HIS A 202 -8.95 -36.18 4.08
CA HIS A 202 -8.31 -36.19 5.39
C HIS A 202 -6.82 -36.51 5.26
N LEU A 203 -5.96 -35.68 5.87
CA LEU A 203 -4.58 -36.06 6.19
C LEU A 203 -4.63 -36.82 7.51
N GLU A 204 -4.39 -38.12 7.45
CA GLU A 204 -4.32 -38.94 8.65
C GLU A 204 -2.99 -38.69 9.37
N LEU A 205 -3.07 -38.48 10.69
CA LEU A 205 -1.91 -38.25 11.55
C LEU A 205 -1.72 -39.46 12.47
N ASP A 206 -0.45 -39.76 12.73
CA ASP A 206 -0.05 -40.74 13.74
C ASP A 206 -0.15 -40.11 15.14
N ALA A 207 -0.60 -40.88 16.13
CA ALA A 207 -0.53 -40.42 17.51
C ALA A 207 0.87 -40.68 18.03
N VAL A 208 1.54 -39.61 18.46
CA VAL A 208 2.84 -39.69 19.15
C VAL A 208 2.63 -39.80 20.65
#